data_AF-A0A7U3ZRK3-F1
#
_entry.id   AF-A0A7U3ZRK3-F1
#
_cell.length_a   1.000
_cell.length_b   1.000
_cell.length_c   1.000
_cell.angle_alpha   90.00
_cell.angle_beta   90.00
_cell.angle_gamma   90.00
#
_symmetry.space_group_name_H-M   'P 1'
#
loop_
_entity.id
_entity.type
_entity.pdbx_description
1 polymer ?
#
loop_
_entity_poly.entity_id
_entity_poly.type
_entity_poly.pdbx_seq_one_letter_code
_entity_poly.pdbx_strand_id
1 'polypeptide(L)'
;MKTNQLFRIGAFIALLSIVSSFAFAQSDYKHPFSIGKDGKVVDSKGTSVGLVTKDQIIKDHDGHKIAFVDGEGNLIDAKTNKKMGRMGKDGKTYYNAQGQLLFTIKDNPDETCDIVDAKGKVIGNVHDSLKGVACAIHCFQNGMGKKADGSHMKH
;
A
#
# COMPACT_ATOMS: atom_id res chain seq x y z
N MET A 1 -65.55 35.51 19.17
CA MET A 1 -64.33 35.35 18.35
C MET A 1 -63.44 34.31 19.01
N LYS A 2 -62.94 33.35 18.22
CA LYS A 2 -62.35 32.07 18.65
C LYS A 2 -60.85 32.18 19.01
N THR A 3 -60.53 31.68 20.20
CA THR A 3 -59.44 30.77 20.61
C THR A 3 -57.98 31.00 20.16
N ASN A 4 -57.12 31.27 21.15
CA ASN A 4 -55.67 31.01 21.17
C ASN A 4 -55.36 29.50 21.03
N GLN A 5 -54.48 29.09 20.11
CA GLN A 5 -53.69 27.84 20.17
C GLN A 5 -52.39 28.08 19.35
N LEU A 6 -51.22 28.12 20.00
CA LEU A 6 -50.24 27.02 20.15
C LEU A 6 -49.36 26.77 18.92
N PHE A 7 -48.05 26.76 19.17
CA PHE A 7 -47.01 25.95 18.51
C PHE A 7 -46.82 26.19 17.00
N ARG A 8 -45.62 26.45 16.50
CA ARG A 8 -44.51 25.50 16.55
C ARG A 8 -43.17 26.22 16.44
N ILE A 9 -42.35 25.90 17.44
CA ILE A 9 -40.90 25.97 17.47
C ILE A 9 -40.34 25.59 16.09
N GLY A 10 -39.75 26.56 15.41
CA GLY A 10 -38.87 26.30 14.27
C GLY A 10 -37.61 25.63 14.80
N ALA A 11 -37.67 24.32 15.00
CA ALA A 11 -36.50 23.48 15.21
C ALA A 11 -35.68 23.53 13.92
N PHE A 12 -34.76 24.50 13.83
CA PHE A 12 -33.66 24.42 12.89
C PHE A 12 -32.90 23.15 13.25
N ILE A 13 -33.06 22.16 12.39
CA ILE A 13 -32.37 20.89 12.43
C ILE A 13 -30.89 21.21 12.23
N ALA A 14 -30.18 21.40 13.35
CA ALA A 14 -28.74 21.25 13.40
C ALA A 14 -28.45 19.75 13.30
N LEU A 15 -28.63 19.18 12.10
CA LEU A 15 -28.02 17.92 11.75
C LEU A 15 -26.52 18.23 11.72
N LEU A 16 -25.86 18.04 12.87
CA LEU A 16 -24.41 17.92 12.93
C LEU A 16 -24.08 16.76 11.99
N SER A 17 -23.66 17.11 10.79
CA SER A 17 -22.97 16.24 9.87
C SER A 17 -21.74 15.74 10.61
N ILE A 18 -21.87 14.57 11.22
CA ILE A 18 -20.75 13.71 11.56
C ILE A 18 -20.19 13.29 10.20
N VAL A 19 -19.44 14.19 9.56
CA VAL A 19 -18.41 13.80 8.62
C VAL A 19 -17.39 13.09 9.47
N SER A 20 -17.61 11.79 9.62
CA SER A 20 -16.61 10.85 10.10
C SER A 20 -15.36 11.12 9.29
N SER A 21 -14.39 11.77 9.93
CA SER A 21 -13.04 11.92 9.40
C SER A 21 -12.52 10.51 9.18
N PHE A 22 -12.69 9.98 7.98
CA PHE A 22 -11.91 8.85 7.50
C PHE A 22 -10.47 9.37 7.43
N ALA A 23 -9.80 9.35 8.58
CA ALA A 23 -8.37 9.50 8.64
C ALA A 23 -7.81 8.29 7.88
N PHE A 24 -7.49 8.48 6.61
CA PHE A 24 -6.66 7.53 5.88
C PHE A 24 -5.39 7.36 6.70
N ALA A 25 -5.12 6.15 7.18
CA ALA A 25 -3.84 5.84 7.79
C ALA A 25 -2.79 5.94 6.67
N GLN A 26 -2.17 7.10 6.54
CA GLN A 26 -1.26 7.38 5.45
C GLN A 26 0.07 6.68 5.72
N SER A 27 0.45 5.79 4.82
CA SER A 27 1.79 5.19 4.83
C SER A 27 2.79 6.25 4.35
N ASP A 28 3.77 6.60 5.18
CA ASP A 28 4.79 7.61 4.84
C ASP A 28 5.92 6.97 4.03
N TYR A 29 5.75 6.93 2.71
CA TYR A 29 6.70 6.34 1.78
C TYR A 29 7.88 7.27 1.51
N LYS A 30 9.03 6.93 2.10
CA LYS A 30 10.23 7.78 2.12
C LYS A 30 10.95 7.87 0.78
N HIS A 31 11.12 6.75 0.08
CA HIS A 31 11.87 6.69 -1.19
C HIS A 31 11.25 5.68 -2.18
N PRO A 32 11.36 5.93 -3.50
CA PRO A 32 10.90 4.98 -4.50
C PRO A 32 11.80 3.74 -4.53
N PHE A 33 11.18 2.58 -4.56
CA PHE A 33 11.83 1.30 -4.89
C PHE A 33 11.49 0.94 -6.33
N SER A 34 12.36 0.16 -7.00
CA SER A 34 12.00 -0.45 -8.28
C SER A 34 12.13 -1.96 -8.27
N ILE A 35 11.22 -2.62 -8.99
CA ILE A 35 11.23 -4.07 -9.21
C ILE A 35 11.53 -4.31 -10.70
N GLY A 36 12.74 -4.79 -10.98
CA GLY A 36 13.19 -5.11 -12.33
C GLY A 36 12.50 -6.34 -12.92
N LYS A 37 12.65 -6.55 -14.23
CA LYS A 37 12.11 -7.73 -14.96
C LYS A 37 12.59 -9.07 -14.38
N ASP A 38 13.79 -9.08 -13.83
CA ASP A 38 14.43 -10.21 -13.15
C ASP A 38 13.90 -10.45 -11.72
N GLY A 39 13.01 -9.58 -11.24
CA GLY A 39 12.46 -9.62 -9.89
C GLY A 39 13.32 -8.91 -8.84
N LYS A 40 14.47 -8.37 -9.21
CA LYS A 40 15.35 -7.69 -8.27
C LYS A 40 14.69 -6.42 -7.76
N VAL A 41 14.70 -6.25 -6.44
CA VAL A 41 14.19 -5.04 -5.79
C VAL A 41 15.36 -4.15 -5.43
N VAL A 42 15.36 -2.94 -5.97
CA VAL A 42 16.40 -1.93 -5.68
C VAL A 42 15.81 -0.70 -4.99
N ASP A 43 16.57 -0.14 -4.07
CA ASP A 43 16.23 1.13 -3.43
C ASP A 43 16.60 2.33 -4.31
N SER A 44 16.29 3.53 -3.84
CA SER A 44 16.62 4.79 -4.54
C SER A 44 18.12 5.05 -4.75
N LYS A 45 19.00 4.30 -4.07
CA LYS A 45 20.46 4.39 -4.24
C LYS A 45 20.98 3.34 -5.23
N GLY A 46 20.11 2.50 -5.80
CA GLY A 46 20.47 1.38 -6.67
C GLY A 46 20.94 0.14 -5.90
N THR A 47 20.80 0.11 -4.58
CA THR A 47 21.19 -1.04 -3.76
C THR A 47 20.12 -2.13 -3.85
N SER A 48 20.54 -3.37 -4.07
CA SER A 48 19.64 -4.52 -4.02
C SER A 48 19.18 -4.77 -2.59
N VAL A 49 17.88 -4.73 -2.35
CA VAL A 49 17.28 -4.93 -1.00
C VAL A 49 16.46 -6.20 -0.89
N GLY A 50 16.19 -6.87 -2.01
CA GLY A 50 15.46 -8.13 -2.03
C GLY A 50 15.15 -8.62 -3.43
N LEU A 51 14.29 -9.62 -3.48
CA LEU A 51 13.90 -10.31 -4.71
C LEU A 51 12.40 -10.64 -4.66
N VAL A 52 11.72 -10.50 -5.78
CA VAL A 52 10.38 -11.04 -5.99
C VAL A 52 10.44 -12.11 -7.07
N THR A 53 9.91 -13.30 -6.76
CA THR A 53 9.90 -14.42 -7.72
C THR A 53 8.63 -14.41 -8.58
N LYS A 54 8.67 -15.12 -9.72
CA LYS A 54 7.48 -15.36 -10.55
C LYS A 54 6.36 -16.10 -9.81
N ASP A 55 6.72 -16.91 -8.81
CA ASP A 55 5.78 -17.59 -7.91
C ASP A 55 5.24 -16.66 -6.81
N GLN A 56 5.41 -15.34 -6.98
CA GLN A 56 4.90 -14.30 -6.10
C GLN A 56 5.42 -14.37 -4.66
N ILE A 57 6.66 -14.86 -4.50
CA ILE A 57 7.36 -14.88 -3.22
C ILE A 57 8.24 -13.63 -3.11
N ILE A 58 8.11 -12.91 -2.01
CA ILE A 58 8.95 -11.76 -1.67
C ILE A 58 10.03 -12.24 -0.69
N LYS A 59 11.29 -12.01 -1.06
CA LYS A 59 12.46 -12.35 -0.26
C LYS A 59 13.26 -11.11 0.12
N ASP A 60 13.90 -11.14 1.29
CA ASP A 60 14.91 -10.16 1.66
C ASP A 60 16.22 -10.36 0.88
N HIS A 61 17.21 -9.51 1.15
CA HIS A 61 18.53 -9.55 0.53
C HIS A 61 19.33 -10.83 0.85
N ASP A 62 19.03 -11.50 1.97
CA ASP A 62 19.65 -12.76 2.39
C ASP A 62 18.95 -13.97 1.74
N GLY A 63 17.83 -13.76 1.05
CA GLY A 63 17.04 -14.78 0.40
C GLY A 63 15.96 -15.42 1.29
N HIS A 64 15.75 -14.91 2.51
CA HIS A 64 14.65 -15.37 3.36
C HIS A 64 13.32 -14.89 2.84
N LYS A 65 12.32 -15.76 2.86
CA LYS A 65 10.94 -15.41 2.52
C LYS A 65 10.35 -14.49 3.60
N ILE A 66 9.99 -13.27 3.23
CA ILE A 66 9.40 -12.27 4.14
C ILE A 66 7.89 -12.08 3.91
N ALA A 67 7.43 -12.28 2.68
CA ALA A 67 6.01 -12.23 2.33
C ALA A 67 5.73 -13.05 1.08
N PHE A 68 4.46 -13.23 0.75
CA PHE A 68 4.01 -13.79 -0.52
C PHE A 68 2.64 -13.23 -0.90
N VAL A 69 2.33 -13.24 -2.19
CA VAL A 69 0.97 -12.97 -2.67
C VAL A 69 0.27 -14.31 -2.89
N ASP A 70 -0.90 -14.49 -2.27
CA ASP A 70 -1.69 -15.71 -2.46
C ASP A 70 -2.53 -15.68 -3.75
N GLY A 71 -3.22 -16.79 -4.03
CA GLY A 71 -4.07 -16.90 -5.24
C GLY A 71 -5.25 -15.94 -5.30
N GLU A 72 -5.58 -15.25 -4.21
CA GLU A 72 -6.64 -14.25 -4.15
C GLU A 72 -6.11 -12.81 -4.29
N GLY A 73 -4.79 -12.64 -4.44
CA GLY A 73 -4.11 -11.36 -4.50
C GLY A 73 -3.87 -10.72 -3.13
N ASN A 74 -3.98 -11.47 -2.03
CA ASN A 74 -3.66 -10.97 -0.70
C ASN A 74 -2.15 -11.01 -0.49
N LEU A 75 -1.59 -9.93 0.06
CA LEU A 75 -0.21 -9.91 0.54
C LEU A 75 -0.17 -10.49 1.96
N ILE A 76 0.53 -11.59 2.14
CA ILE A 76 0.62 -12.35 3.39
C ILE A 76 2.03 -12.21 3.97
N ASP A 77 2.11 -11.81 5.24
CA ASP A 77 3.35 -11.82 6.02
C ASP A 77 3.78 -13.27 6.26
N ALA A 78 5.00 -13.63 5.85
CA ALA A 78 5.45 -15.02 5.92
C ALA A 78 5.75 -15.50 7.33
N LYS A 79 6.01 -14.59 8.28
CA LYS A 79 6.34 -14.91 9.67
C LYS A 79 5.08 -15.15 10.51
N THR A 80 4.06 -14.35 10.28
CA THR A 80 2.83 -14.31 11.09
C THR A 80 1.62 -14.94 10.40
N ASN A 81 1.71 -15.20 9.08
CA ASN A 81 0.61 -15.60 8.21
C ASN A 81 -0.59 -14.63 8.24
N LYS A 82 -0.37 -13.37 8.65
CA LYS A 82 -1.40 -12.34 8.64
C LYS A 82 -1.46 -11.67 7.28
N LYS A 83 -2.69 -11.39 6.84
CA LYS A 83 -2.95 -10.54 5.68
C LYS A 83 -2.54 -9.10 5.98
N MET A 84 -1.66 -8.55 5.15
CA MET A 84 -1.20 -7.16 5.22
C MET A 84 -2.01 -6.23 4.31
N GLY A 85 -2.59 -6.80 3.25
CA GLY A 85 -3.41 -6.08 2.29
C GLY A 85 -3.80 -6.94 1.11
N ARG A 86 -4.34 -6.31 0.07
CA ARG A 86 -4.81 -7.01 -1.13
C ARG A 86 -4.82 -6.09 -2.34
N MET A 87 -4.46 -6.65 -3.49
CA MET A 87 -4.75 -6.03 -4.78
C MET A 87 -6.26 -5.99 -5.04
N GLY A 88 -6.74 -4.88 -5.58
CA GLY A 88 -8.09 -4.69 -6.07
C GLY A 88 -8.35 -5.57 -7.27
N LYS A 89 -9.63 -5.88 -7.51
CA LYS A 89 -10.04 -6.70 -8.67
C LYS A 89 -9.74 -6.02 -10.01
N ASP A 90 -9.52 -4.71 -9.99
CA ASP A 90 -9.08 -3.92 -11.15
C ASP A 90 -7.59 -4.15 -11.50
N GLY A 91 -6.82 -4.83 -10.63
CA GLY A 91 -5.38 -5.01 -10.78
C GLY A 91 -4.58 -3.70 -10.68
N LYS A 92 -5.20 -2.62 -10.21
CA LYS A 92 -4.63 -1.26 -10.19
C LYS A 92 -4.66 -0.62 -8.81
N THR A 93 -5.50 -1.06 -7.89
CA THR A 93 -5.61 -0.49 -6.54
C THR A 93 -5.04 -1.44 -5.50
N TYR A 94 -4.30 -0.95 -4.50
CA TYR A 94 -3.87 -1.79 -3.37
C TYR A 94 -4.43 -1.26 -2.06
N TYR A 95 -5.07 -2.15 -1.30
CA TYR A 95 -5.67 -1.84 -0.01
C TYR A 95 -4.90 -2.50 1.12
N ASN A 96 -4.82 -1.84 2.28
CA ASN A 96 -4.32 -2.47 3.50
C ASN A 96 -5.33 -3.48 4.08
N ALA A 97 -4.95 -4.14 5.18
CA ALA A 97 -5.79 -5.10 5.88
C ALA A 97 -7.12 -4.51 6.38
N GLN A 98 -7.20 -3.19 6.58
CA GLN A 98 -8.39 -2.45 7.01
C GLN A 98 -9.27 -2.00 5.83
N GLY A 99 -8.89 -2.30 4.59
CA GLY A 99 -9.62 -1.89 3.39
C GLY A 99 -9.37 -0.44 2.97
N GLN A 100 -8.35 0.23 3.52
CA GLN A 100 -7.97 1.57 3.11
C GLN A 100 -7.05 1.51 1.89
N LEU A 101 -7.32 2.35 0.89
CA LEU A 101 -6.47 2.49 -0.29
C LEU A 101 -5.10 3.04 0.11
N LEU A 102 -4.02 2.33 -0.21
CA LEU A 102 -2.65 2.78 0.03
C LEU A 102 -2.01 3.40 -1.22
N PHE A 103 -2.16 2.74 -2.36
CA PHE A 103 -1.59 3.21 -3.62
C PHE A 103 -2.37 2.67 -4.82
N THR A 104 -2.12 3.29 -5.97
CA THR A 104 -2.57 2.83 -7.28
C THR A 104 -1.38 2.53 -8.20
N ILE A 105 -1.64 1.76 -9.25
CA ILE A 105 -0.69 1.44 -10.31
C ILE A 105 -1.05 2.24 -11.56
N LYS A 106 -0.07 2.93 -12.12
CA LYS A 106 -0.18 3.72 -13.35
C LYS A 106 0.75 3.14 -14.41
N ASP A 107 0.18 2.74 -15.54
CA ASP A 107 0.92 2.17 -16.65
C ASP A 107 1.79 3.24 -17.35
N ASN A 108 3.02 2.87 -17.71
CA ASN A 108 3.94 3.69 -18.51
C ASN A 108 4.11 3.10 -19.93
N PRO A 109 4.60 3.88 -20.92
CA PRO A 109 4.80 3.37 -22.27
C PRO A 109 6.02 2.44 -22.42
N ASP A 110 6.85 2.27 -21.38
CA ASP A 110 8.16 1.60 -21.41
C ASP A 110 8.18 0.22 -20.73
N GLU A 111 7.07 -0.54 -20.79
CA GLU A 111 6.89 -1.84 -20.12
C GLU A 111 7.07 -1.79 -18.59
N THR A 112 6.86 -0.61 -18.00
CA THR A 112 6.83 -0.41 -16.55
C THR A 112 5.53 0.21 -16.08
N CYS A 113 5.32 0.16 -14.77
CA CYS A 113 4.24 0.85 -14.10
C CYS A 113 4.78 1.60 -12.88
N ASP A 114 4.28 2.82 -12.68
CA ASP A 114 4.49 3.58 -11.46
C ASP A 114 3.52 3.15 -10.37
N ILE A 115 4.02 3.05 -9.14
CA ILE A 115 3.21 2.94 -7.94
C ILE A 115 3.02 4.33 -7.37
N VAL A 116 1.77 4.77 -7.25
CA VAL A 116 1.40 6.14 -6.90
C VAL A 116 0.61 6.14 -5.60
N ASP A 117 1.06 6.89 -4.60
CA ASP A 117 0.33 7.02 -3.34
C ASP A 117 -0.96 7.85 -3.48
N ALA A 118 -1.75 7.90 -2.40
CA ALA A 118 -2.98 8.68 -2.36
C ALA A 118 -2.80 10.21 -2.60
N LYS A 119 -1.57 10.74 -2.52
CA LYS A 119 -1.24 12.15 -2.80
C LYS A 119 -0.80 12.38 -4.25
N GLY A 120 -0.71 11.33 -5.07
CA GLY A 120 -0.21 11.41 -6.43
C GLY A 120 1.32 11.34 -6.54
N LYS A 121 2.04 11.06 -5.45
CA LYS A 121 3.50 10.91 -5.47
C LYS A 121 3.86 9.50 -5.95
N VAL A 122 4.83 9.41 -6.86
CA VAL A 122 5.42 8.13 -7.25
C VAL A 122 6.27 7.59 -6.09
N ILE A 123 5.90 6.42 -5.59
CA ILE A 123 6.53 5.73 -4.45
C ILE A 123 7.22 4.43 -4.87
N GLY A 124 7.21 4.11 -6.16
CA GLY A 124 7.97 3.02 -6.73
C GLY A 124 7.65 2.79 -8.19
N ASN A 125 8.36 1.86 -8.80
CA ASN A 125 8.16 1.44 -10.19
C ASN A 125 8.32 -0.09 -10.30
N VAL A 126 7.60 -0.72 -11.21
CA VAL A 126 7.64 -2.18 -11.40
C VAL A 126 7.57 -2.49 -12.89
N HIS A 127 8.37 -3.45 -13.34
CA HIS A 127 8.24 -4.00 -14.69
C HIS A 127 6.87 -4.70 -14.87
N ASP A 128 6.24 -4.55 -16.03
CA ASP A 128 4.86 -4.98 -16.30
C ASP A 128 4.60 -6.46 -15.99
N SER A 129 5.58 -7.32 -16.29
CA SER A 129 5.50 -8.76 -16.00
C SER A 129 5.39 -9.11 -14.51
N LEU A 130 5.63 -8.13 -13.62
CA LEU A 130 5.57 -8.26 -12.16
C LEU A 130 4.54 -7.30 -11.54
N LYS A 131 3.63 -6.72 -12.34
CA LYS A 131 2.54 -5.86 -11.83
C LYS A 131 1.74 -6.51 -10.70
N GLY A 132 1.46 -7.82 -10.78
CA GLY A 132 0.71 -8.55 -9.75
C GLY A 132 1.36 -8.55 -8.37
N VAL A 133 2.66 -8.28 -8.29
CA VAL A 133 3.45 -8.23 -7.05
C VAL A 133 3.93 -6.81 -6.72
N ALA A 134 3.34 -5.77 -7.30
CA ALA A 134 3.63 -4.38 -6.96
C ALA A 134 3.49 -4.09 -5.45
N CYS A 135 2.62 -4.83 -4.75
CA CYS A 135 2.48 -4.78 -3.29
C CYS A 135 3.75 -5.20 -2.52
N ALA A 136 4.72 -5.86 -3.15
CA ALA A 136 6.02 -6.15 -2.54
C ALA A 136 6.73 -4.87 -2.08
N ILE A 137 6.54 -3.74 -2.78
CA ILE A 137 7.10 -2.44 -2.39
C ILE A 137 6.68 -2.04 -0.97
N HIS A 138 5.45 -2.40 -0.55
CA HIS A 138 4.98 -2.19 0.82
C HIS A 138 5.86 -2.92 1.87
N CYS A 139 6.38 -4.11 1.55
CA CYS A 139 7.23 -4.86 2.48
C CYS A 139 8.56 -4.13 2.74
N PHE A 140 9.21 -3.66 1.68
CA PHE A 140 10.51 -2.99 1.77
C PHE A 140 10.39 -1.59 2.37
N GLN A 141 9.31 -0.88 2.09
CA GLN A 141 9.03 0.42 2.69
C GLN A 141 8.73 0.33 4.20
N ASN A 142 8.16 -0.80 4.67
CA ASN A 142 7.97 -1.07 6.08
C ASN A 142 9.17 -1.77 6.75
N GLY A 143 10.32 -1.85 6.08
CA GLY A 143 11.55 -2.41 6.64
C GLY A 143 11.50 -3.91 6.92
N MET A 144 10.60 -4.65 6.26
CA MET A 144 10.51 -6.11 6.41
C MET A 144 11.72 -6.83 5.80
N GLY A 145 12.33 -6.25 4.77
CA GLY A 145 13.67 -6.62 4.34
C GLY A 145 14.65 -5.88 5.25
N LYS A 146 15.21 -6.55 6.27
CA LYS A 146 16.23 -5.92 7.11
C LYS A 146 17.38 -5.42 6.22
N LYS A 147 17.87 -4.23 6.58
CA LYS A 147 18.75 -3.37 5.79
C LYS A 147 20.01 -4.07 5.31
N ALA A 148 20.33 -3.85 4.04
CA ALA A 148 21.68 -3.99 3.52
C ALA A 148 22.55 -2.78 3.94
N ASP A 149 22.71 -2.51 5.23
CA ASP A 149 23.89 -1.77 5.71
C ASP A 149 24.22 -2.14 7.15
N GLY A 150 25.52 -2.27 7.42
CA GLY A 150 26.08 -2.47 8.76
C GLY A 150 25.99 -1.21 9.63
N SER A 151 24.84 -0.55 9.69
CA SER A 151 24.61 0.52 10.67
C SER A 151 23.87 -0.03 11.88
N HIS A 152 24.67 -0.26 12.93
CA HIS A 152 24.26 -0.49 14.31
C HIS A 152 22.95 0.22 14.67
N MET A 153 21.97 -0.55 15.16
CA MET A 153 20.97 -0.06 16.10
C MET A 153 21.72 0.53 17.31
N LYS A 154 21.70 1.85 17.44
CA LYS A 154 21.78 2.46 18.77
C LYS A 154 20.36 2.46 19.32
N HIS A 155 20.21 1.72 20.41
CA HIS A 155 19.03 1.66 21.27
C HIS A 155 18.63 3.03 21.78
#